data_AF-A0A7X1NUN2-F1
#
_entry.id   AF-A0A7X1NUN2-F1
#
_cell.length_a   1.000
_cell.length_b   1.000
_cell.length_c   1.000
_cell.angle_alpha   90.00
_cell.angle_beta   90.00
_cell.angle_gamma   90.00
#
_symmetry.space_group_name_H-M   'P 1'
#
loop_
_entity.id
_entity.type
_entity.pdbx_description
1 polymer ?
#
loop_
_entity_poly.entity_id
_entity_poly.type
_entity_poly.pdbx_seq_one_letter_code
_entity_poly.pdbx_strand_id
1 'polypeptide(L)'
;MRPSPSPLRRALLRAGAGGALAGGDPGAPHLGLVVPVRTPDELAAVVDTGIRVTLLISPALARLAPEVVRAAAKLGHEIAGLGAPEGIAALEVAAGRPVTLWSAKAPPASPARLAALGLTPLPLPLPTPEPGGTWQLPPADLAAEVPRLRALGYRPGPVGELPGLRRARGRDLGLHLYRRAVDDRFARAHRVRALTERADGVLRVSRQPAPPELGWPTGAAVAELHVHSPRLVGLSARSPLTAYRAFARSLRDVAAVLRDDPEFSEVAGVVAVTLFHEPLAAQGFQTQRLPPLRARLYGLGFRLMRRVYGTAVPTSEPEPRLAWMERAAFLARHG
;
A
#
# COMPACT_ATOMS: atom_id res chain seq x y z
N MET A 1 -13.83 -17.19 12.35
CA MET A 1 -13.40 -15.78 12.23
C MET A 1 -12.65 -15.37 13.49
N ARG A 2 -11.41 -14.87 13.40
CA ARG A 2 -10.62 -14.49 14.59
C ARG A 2 -10.80 -13.00 14.92
N PRO A 3 -10.81 -12.61 16.21
CA PRO A 3 -11.11 -11.25 16.62
C PRO A 3 -10.06 -10.28 16.08
N SER A 4 -10.52 -9.34 15.25
CA SER A 4 -9.69 -8.19 14.89
C SER A 4 -9.43 -7.36 16.15
N PRO A 5 -8.23 -6.74 16.29
CA PRO A 5 -7.99 -5.83 17.41
C PRO A 5 -9.05 -4.73 17.43
N SER A 6 -9.48 -4.34 18.63
CA SER A 6 -10.50 -3.31 18.81
C SER A 6 -10.09 -2.00 18.09
N PRO A 7 -11.04 -1.16 17.65
CA PRO A 7 -10.73 0.10 16.98
C PRO A 7 -9.76 0.99 17.77
N LEU A 8 -9.97 1.11 19.09
CA LEU A 8 -9.11 1.87 19.99
C LEU A 8 -7.67 1.32 20.01
N ARG A 9 -7.53 -0.01 20.13
CA ARG A 9 -6.21 -0.65 20.11
C ARG A 9 -5.48 -0.41 18.79
N ARG A 10 -6.18 -0.51 17.66
CA ARG A 10 -5.59 -0.20 16.35
C ARG A 10 -5.13 1.25 16.26
N ALA A 11 -5.90 2.19 16.81
CA ALA A 11 -5.50 3.59 16.87
C ALA A 11 -4.25 3.79 17.72
N LEU A 12 -4.18 3.18 18.91
CA LEU A 12 -3.00 3.23 19.79
C LEU A 12 -1.74 2.67 19.12
N LEU A 13 -1.84 1.50 18.49
CA LEU A 13 -0.71 0.91 17.77
C LEU A 13 -0.24 1.79 16.61
N ARG A 14 -1.17 2.38 15.85
CA ARG A 14 -0.83 3.34 14.79
C ARG A 14 -0.21 4.62 15.33
N ALA A 15 -0.50 5.00 16.57
CA ALA A 15 0.14 6.13 17.23
C ALA A 15 1.51 5.79 17.83
N GLY A 16 1.97 4.53 17.78
CA GLY A 16 3.26 4.08 18.31
C GLY A 16 3.22 3.50 19.72
N ALA A 17 2.02 3.22 20.27
CA ALA A 17 1.91 2.62 21.59
C ALA A 17 2.70 1.30 21.67
N GLY A 18 3.47 1.13 22.75
CA GLY A 18 4.31 -0.05 22.94
C GLY A 18 5.51 -0.13 21.99
N GLY A 19 5.91 0.98 21.36
CA GLY A 19 6.98 1.00 20.37
C GLY A 19 6.59 0.41 19.02
N ALA A 20 5.29 0.21 18.77
CA ALA A 20 4.76 -0.40 17.55
C ALA A 20 5.40 0.15 16.27
N LEU A 21 5.66 -0.73 15.32
CA LEU A 21 6.27 -0.35 14.04
C LEU A 21 5.21 0.23 13.08
N ALA A 22 5.63 1.24 12.34
CA ALA A 22 5.01 1.65 11.10
C ALA A 22 5.62 0.83 9.95
N GLY A 23 4.86 0.65 8.85
CA GLY A 23 5.38 0.05 7.63
C GLY A 23 6.59 0.80 7.05
N GLY A 24 7.19 0.23 6.02
CA GLY A 24 8.32 0.79 5.29
C GLY A 24 7.95 1.89 4.29
N ASP A 25 8.91 2.17 3.41
CA ASP A 25 8.85 3.20 2.37
C ASP A 25 7.85 2.83 1.25
N PRO A 26 6.79 3.62 1.01
CA PRO A 26 5.83 3.38 -0.06
C PRO A 26 6.42 3.56 -1.47
N GLY A 27 7.65 4.10 -1.61
CA GLY A 27 8.40 4.16 -2.86
C GLY A 27 9.25 2.92 -3.15
N ALA A 28 9.34 1.97 -2.23
CA ALA A 28 10.10 0.74 -2.39
C ALA A 28 9.17 -0.45 -2.67
N PRO A 29 9.46 -1.30 -3.68
CA PRO A 29 8.57 -2.40 -4.06
C PRO A 29 8.49 -3.54 -3.02
N HIS A 30 9.09 -3.36 -1.83
CA HIS A 30 9.12 -4.39 -0.80
C HIS A 30 7.76 -4.54 -0.12
N LEU A 31 7.40 -5.77 0.22
CA LEU A 31 6.17 -6.11 0.92
C LEU A 31 6.50 -7.08 2.06
N GLY A 32 6.18 -6.70 3.29
CA GLY A 32 6.42 -7.53 4.47
C GLY A 32 5.35 -8.61 4.57
N LEU A 33 5.74 -9.87 4.39
CA LEU A 33 4.83 -11.00 4.50
C LEU A 33 4.80 -11.53 5.93
N VAL A 34 3.60 -11.61 6.48
CA VAL A 34 3.34 -12.11 7.83
C VAL A 34 2.50 -13.38 7.75
N VAL A 35 3.04 -14.50 8.20
CA VAL A 35 2.39 -15.83 8.09
C VAL A 35 2.14 -16.38 9.49
N PRO A 36 0.88 -16.40 9.97
CA PRO A 36 0.55 -17.02 11.25
C PRO A 36 0.53 -18.54 11.13
N VAL A 37 1.28 -19.20 11.99
CA VAL A 37 1.41 -20.66 12.01
C VAL A 37 0.79 -21.19 13.31
N ARG A 38 0.03 -22.27 13.21
CA ARG A 38 -0.78 -22.83 14.30
C ARG A 38 -0.35 -24.25 14.66
N THR A 39 0.17 -25.01 13.70
CA THR A 39 0.59 -26.40 13.87
C THR A 39 2.04 -26.61 13.41
N PRO A 40 2.72 -27.67 13.88
CA PRO A 40 4.02 -28.07 13.35
C PRO A 40 3.99 -28.34 11.85
N ASP A 41 2.91 -28.95 11.34
CA ASP A 41 2.78 -29.28 9.91
C ASP A 41 2.66 -28.02 9.04
N GLU A 42 1.90 -27.01 9.49
CA GLU A 42 1.86 -25.70 8.82
C GLU A 42 3.25 -25.05 8.80
N LEU A 43 4.04 -25.21 9.87
CA LEU A 43 5.39 -24.67 9.95
C LEU A 43 6.33 -25.36 8.96
N ALA A 44 6.30 -26.69 8.93
CA ALA A 44 7.08 -27.50 8.01
C ALA A 44 6.74 -27.17 6.55
N ALA A 45 5.44 -27.10 6.21
CA ALA A 45 4.99 -26.73 4.88
C ALA A 45 5.51 -25.35 4.43
N VAL A 46 5.56 -24.36 5.32
CA VAL A 46 6.11 -23.03 5.01
C VAL A 46 7.63 -23.07 4.85
N VAL A 47 8.32 -23.86 5.67
CA VAL A 47 9.76 -24.08 5.56
C VAL A 47 10.12 -24.69 4.21
N ASP A 48 9.36 -25.69 3.77
CA ASP A 48 9.59 -26.41 2.51
C ASP A 48 9.41 -25.52 1.27
N THR A 49 8.69 -24.40 1.37
CA THR A 49 8.57 -23.47 0.24
C THR A 49 9.87 -22.70 -0.03
N GLY A 50 10.80 -22.63 0.93
CA GLY A 50 12.03 -21.82 0.83
C GLY A 50 11.79 -20.31 0.70
N ILE A 51 10.57 -19.83 0.98
CA ILE A 51 10.22 -18.41 0.84
C ILE A 51 10.39 -17.74 2.21
N ARG A 52 11.36 -16.84 2.32
CA ARG A 52 11.61 -16.08 3.56
C ARG A 52 10.45 -15.13 3.87
N VAL A 53 9.88 -15.28 5.06
CA VAL A 53 8.74 -14.51 5.57
C VAL A 53 8.88 -14.27 7.08
N THR A 54 8.03 -13.41 7.65
CA THR A 54 7.86 -13.30 9.10
C THR A 54 6.83 -14.31 9.59
N LEU A 55 7.29 -15.32 10.32
CA LEU A 55 6.45 -16.35 10.92
C LEU A 55 5.92 -15.87 12.27
N LEU A 56 4.60 -15.89 12.46
CA LEU A 56 3.99 -15.65 13.77
C LEU A 56 3.79 -16.98 14.48
N ILE A 57 4.59 -17.23 15.52
CA ILE A 57 4.66 -18.49 16.26
C ILE A 57 4.27 -18.25 17.71
N SER A 58 3.39 -19.07 18.28
CA SER A 58 3.07 -18.99 19.70
C SER A 58 4.16 -19.68 20.54
N PRO A 59 4.41 -19.24 21.78
CA PRO A 59 5.30 -19.95 22.70
C PRO A 59 4.92 -21.42 22.93
N ALA A 60 3.63 -21.76 22.82
CA ALA A 60 3.16 -23.14 22.91
C ALA A 60 3.62 -23.99 21.71
N LEU A 61 3.49 -23.46 20.49
CA LEU A 61 3.96 -24.16 19.29
C LEU A 61 5.48 -24.34 19.30
N ALA A 62 6.22 -23.34 19.79
CA ALA A 62 7.67 -23.44 19.92
C ALA A 62 8.13 -24.56 20.87
N ARG A 63 7.34 -24.88 21.91
CA ARG A 63 7.60 -26.01 22.80
C ARG A 63 7.26 -27.36 22.15
N LEU A 64 6.23 -27.40 21.30
CA LEU A 64 5.80 -28.63 20.62
C LEU A 64 6.77 -29.04 19.51
N ALA A 65 7.35 -28.08 18.79
CA ALA A 65 8.20 -28.33 17.63
C ALA A 65 9.46 -27.43 17.60
N PRO A 66 10.32 -27.48 18.63
CA PRO A 66 11.46 -26.56 18.74
C PRO A 66 12.45 -26.69 17.57
N GLU A 67 12.68 -27.91 17.09
CA GLU A 67 13.61 -28.16 15.98
C GLU A 67 13.09 -27.60 14.65
N VAL A 68 11.78 -27.62 14.41
CA VAL A 68 11.18 -27.05 13.19
C VAL A 68 11.26 -25.52 13.23
N VAL A 69 11.04 -24.90 14.39
CA VAL A 69 11.25 -23.44 14.58
C VAL A 69 12.71 -23.06 14.36
N ARG A 70 13.65 -23.88 14.86
CA ARG A 70 15.09 -23.68 14.66
C ARG A 70 15.48 -23.79 13.19
N ALA A 71 14.95 -24.78 12.48
CA ALA A 71 15.17 -24.97 11.04
C ALA A 71 14.65 -23.76 10.25
N ALA A 72 13.44 -23.29 10.54
CA ALA A 72 12.88 -22.08 9.93
C ALA A 72 13.78 -20.86 10.18
N ALA A 73 14.27 -20.67 11.41
CA ALA A 73 15.18 -19.58 11.72
C ALA A 73 16.51 -19.66 10.94
N LYS A 74 17.09 -20.86 10.81
CA LYS A 74 18.33 -21.10 10.04
C LYS A 74 18.16 -20.85 8.53
N LEU A 75 16.97 -21.09 7.99
CA LEU A 75 16.63 -20.79 6.59
C LEU A 75 16.33 -19.30 6.34
N GLY A 76 16.48 -18.46 7.35
CA GLY A 76 16.35 -17.01 7.21
C GLY A 76 14.92 -16.48 7.27
N HIS A 77 13.94 -17.28 7.72
CA HIS A 77 12.65 -16.74 8.13
C HIS A 77 12.85 -15.79 9.32
N GLU A 78 12.04 -14.75 9.44
CA GLU A 78 12.00 -13.92 10.65
C GLU A 78 10.99 -14.54 11.64
N ILE A 79 11.40 -14.74 12.89
CA ILE A 79 10.51 -15.30 13.92
C ILE A 79 9.92 -14.17 14.76
N ALA A 80 8.60 -14.10 14.83
CA ALA A 80 7.86 -13.18 15.68
C ALA A 80 6.82 -13.94 16.51
N GLY A 81 6.47 -13.39 17.67
CA GLY A 81 5.53 -14.04 18.58
C GLY A 81 4.06 -13.84 18.21
N LEU A 82 3.24 -14.84 18.54
CA LEU A 82 1.78 -14.80 18.40
C LEU A 82 1.08 -15.10 19.73
N GLY A 83 0.08 -14.28 20.07
CA GLY A 83 -0.76 -14.49 21.24
C GLY A 83 -0.16 -13.93 22.53
N ALA A 84 -0.26 -14.70 23.60
CA ALA A 84 0.19 -14.32 24.94
C ALA A 84 1.72 -14.42 25.04
N PRO A 85 2.44 -13.39 25.54
CA PRO A 85 3.90 -13.38 25.58
C PRO A 85 4.52 -14.25 26.68
N GLU A 86 3.70 -14.86 27.53
CA GLU A 86 4.12 -15.83 28.52
C GLU A 86 4.88 -16.99 27.86
N GLY A 87 6.12 -17.21 28.28
CA GLY A 87 6.97 -18.26 27.72
C GLY A 87 7.78 -17.84 26.48
N ILE A 88 7.96 -16.53 26.24
CA ILE A 88 8.87 -16.03 25.21
C ILE A 88 10.25 -16.69 25.23
N ALA A 89 10.82 -16.97 26.40
CA ALA A 89 12.10 -17.66 26.52
C ALA A 89 12.12 -19.00 25.77
N ALA A 90 11.02 -19.77 25.77
CA ALA A 90 10.94 -21.01 25.01
C ALA A 90 10.95 -20.77 23.50
N LEU A 91 10.31 -19.69 23.04
CA LEU A 91 10.33 -19.28 21.64
C LEU A 91 11.75 -18.81 21.21
N GLU A 92 12.45 -18.07 22.07
CA GLU A 92 13.83 -17.62 21.81
C GLU A 92 14.81 -18.79 21.74
N VAL A 93 14.70 -19.75 22.67
CA VAL A 93 15.51 -20.99 22.69
C VAL A 93 15.26 -21.84 21.45
N ALA A 94 14.00 -21.99 21.04
CA ALA A 94 13.63 -22.71 19.82
C ALA A 94 14.16 -21.99 18.57
N ALA A 95 13.98 -20.66 18.49
CA ALA A 95 14.48 -19.84 17.38
C ALA A 95 16.01 -19.74 17.35
N GLY A 96 16.69 -20.02 18.47
CA GLY A 96 18.14 -19.87 18.63
C GLY A 96 18.62 -18.41 18.65
N ARG A 97 17.72 -17.45 18.90
CA ARG A 97 18.00 -16.01 18.90
C ARG A 97 16.91 -15.22 19.65
N PRO A 98 17.19 -13.97 20.07
CA PRO A 98 16.18 -13.11 20.67
C PRO A 98 14.99 -12.87 19.74
N VAL A 99 13.78 -12.83 20.31
CA VAL A 99 12.53 -12.58 19.57
C VAL A 99 11.93 -11.27 20.05
N THR A 100 12.17 -10.21 19.28
CA THR A 100 11.78 -8.85 19.66
C THR A 100 10.47 -8.38 19.00
N LEU A 101 9.98 -9.10 18.00
CA LEU A 101 8.79 -8.75 17.23
C LEU A 101 7.58 -9.55 17.69
N TRP A 102 6.42 -8.89 17.78
CA TRP A 102 5.18 -9.51 18.25
C TRP A 102 3.97 -9.14 17.39
N SER A 103 3.04 -10.07 17.23
CA SER A 103 1.83 -9.82 16.47
C SER A 103 0.98 -8.69 17.07
N ALA A 104 0.53 -7.80 16.20
CA ALA A 104 -0.43 -6.75 16.54
C ALA A 104 -1.89 -7.25 16.66
N LYS A 105 -2.18 -8.53 16.31
CA LYS A 105 -3.55 -9.09 16.21
C LYS A 105 -3.98 -9.94 17.40
N ALA A 106 -5.28 -9.88 17.70
CA ALA A 106 -5.85 -10.29 18.98
C ALA A 106 -6.18 -11.77 19.22
N PRO A 107 -6.17 -12.18 20.51
CA PRO A 107 -5.84 -11.38 21.70
C PRO A 107 -4.32 -11.35 22.00
N PRO A 108 -3.66 -10.18 22.01
CA PRO A 108 -2.31 -10.03 22.55
C PRO A 108 -2.36 -9.31 23.90
N ALA A 109 -1.26 -9.42 24.65
CA ALA A 109 -0.94 -8.51 25.74
C ALA A 109 -1.14 -7.03 25.34
N SER A 110 -1.46 -6.16 26.30
CA SER A 110 -1.58 -4.72 26.04
C SER A 110 -0.26 -4.17 25.47
N PRO A 111 -0.27 -3.11 24.65
CA PRO A 111 0.97 -2.51 24.12
C PRO A 111 1.98 -2.14 25.24
N ALA A 112 1.48 -1.70 26.39
CA ALA A 112 2.31 -1.42 27.57
C ALA A 112 3.01 -2.69 28.09
N ARG A 113 2.29 -3.82 28.17
CA ARG A 113 2.86 -5.10 28.60
C ARG A 113 3.90 -5.63 27.61
N LEU A 114 3.66 -5.48 26.31
CA LEU A 114 4.66 -5.85 25.30
C LEU A 114 5.94 -5.00 25.46
N ALA A 115 5.80 -3.68 25.64
CA ALA A 115 6.94 -2.81 25.86
C ALA A 115 7.71 -3.13 27.16
N ALA A 116 7.01 -3.46 28.25
CA ALA A 116 7.64 -3.88 29.50
C ALA A 116 8.50 -5.15 29.34
N LEU A 117 8.19 -5.98 28.35
CA LEU A 117 8.94 -7.19 28.00
C LEU A 117 9.96 -6.94 26.86
N GLY A 118 10.17 -5.70 26.44
CA GLY A 118 11.05 -5.37 25.31
C GLY A 118 10.51 -5.77 23.94
N LEU A 119 9.22 -6.10 23.83
CA LEU A 119 8.57 -6.59 22.62
C LEU A 119 7.94 -5.47 21.82
N THR A 120 8.19 -5.50 20.52
CA THR A 120 7.78 -4.49 19.57
C THR A 120 6.64 -5.03 18.71
N PRO A 121 5.44 -4.42 18.78
CA PRO A 121 4.34 -4.81 17.89
C PRO A 121 4.69 -4.58 16.42
N LEU A 122 4.46 -5.58 15.59
CA LEU A 122 4.57 -5.50 14.12
C LEU A 122 3.60 -4.45 13.54
N PRO A 123 3.87 -3.92 12.34
CA PRO A 123 2.89 -3.09 11.64
C PRO A 123 1.56 -3.83 11.46
N LEU A 124 0.45 -3.09 11.50
CA LEU A 124 -0.86 -3.67 11.21
C LEU A 124 -0.92 -4.08 9.73
N PRO A 125 -1.28 -5.33 9.41
CA PRO A 125 -1.45 -5.77 8.03
C PRO A 125 -2.48 -4.93 7.29
N LEU A 126 -2.17 -4.60 6.03
CA LEU A 126 -3.08 -3.95 5.11
C LEU A 126 -4.09 -4.98 4.55
N PRO A 127 -5.29 -4.54 4.16
CA PRO A 127 -6.28 -5.42 3.54
C PRO A 127 -5.84 -5.92 2.15
N THR A 128 -5.06 -5.11 1.44
CA THR A 128 -4.51 -5.39 0.11
C THR A 128 -2.99 -5.18 0.13
N PRO A 129 -2.23 -5.87 -0.74
CA PRO A 129 -0.79 -5.64 -0.85
C PRO A 129 -0.51 -4.21 -1.31
N GLU A 130 0.40 -3.52 -0.61
CA GLU A 130 0.91 -2.22 -1.01
C GLU A 130 2.42 -2.12 -0.73
N PRO A 131 3.18 -1.39 -1.57
CA PRO A 131 4.61 -1.12 -1.33
C PRO A 131 4.86 -0.52 0.05
N GLY A 132 5.88 -1.02 0.75
CA GLY A 132 6.19 -0.64 2.13
C GLY A 132 5.18 -1.14 3.17
N GLY A 133 4.10 -1.79 2.75
CA GLY A 133 3.10 -2.36 3.63
C GLY A 133 3.50 -3.71 4.23
N THR A 134 2.65 -4.20 5.13
CA THR A 134 2.67 -5.60 5.54
C THR A 134 1.38 -6.26 5.09
N TRP A 135 1.46 -7.51 4.65
CA TRP A 135 0.31 -8.30 4.23
C TRP A 135 0.34 -9.65 4.94
N GLN A 136 -0.82 -10.09 5.41
CA GLN A 136 -0.92 -11.35 6.15
C GLN A 136 -1.50 -12.42 5.24
N LEU A 137 -0.77 -13.52 5.09
CA LEU A 137 -1.16 -14.67 4.28
C LEU A 137 -1.30 -15.92 5.15
N PRO A 138 -2.32 -16.76 4.93
CA PRO A 138 -2.32 -18.13 5.43
C PRO A 138 -1.10 -18.92 4.92
N PRO A 139 -0.58 -19.89 5.70
CA PRO A 139 0.51 -20.78 5.27
C PRO A 139 0.28 -21.43 3.89
N ALA A 140 -0.93 -21.93 3.65
CA ALA A 140 -1.29 -22.65 2.43
C ALA A 140 -1.23 -21.79 1.15
N ASP A 141 -1.42 -20.46 1.28
CA ASP A 141 -1.51 -19.56 0.12
C ASP A 141 -0.13 -19.06 -0.34
N LEU A 142 0.92 -19.30 0.46
CA LEU A 142 2.24 -18.71 0.26
C LEU A 142 2.86 -19.10 -1.09
N ALA A 143 2.75 -20.38 -1.46
CA ALA A 143 3.34 -20.93 -2.68
C ALA A 143 2.69 -20.35 -3.96
N ALA A 144 1.40 -20.02 -3.91
CA ALA A 144 0.67 -19.44 -5.04
C ALA A 144 0.79 -17.91 -5.10
N GLU A 145 0.68 -17.22 -3.96
CA GLU A 145 0.64 -15.75 -3.92
C GLU A 145 2.00 -15.10 -4.14
N VAL A 146 3.10 -15.70 -3.68
CA VAL A 146 4.43 -15.09 -3.80
C VAL A 146 4.89 -14.96 -5.26
N PRO A 147 4.75 -15.97 -6.14
CA PRO A 147 5.00 -15.81 -7.57
C PRO A 147 4.12 -14.73 -8.21
N ARG A 148 2.82 -14.69 -7.86
CA ARG A 148 1.90 -13.66 -8.35
C ARG A 148 2.35 -12.26 -7.95
N LEU A 149 2.73 -12.05 -6.70
CA LEU A 149 3.26 -10.78 -6.20
C LEU A 149 4.56 -10.37 -6.92
N ARG A 150 5.47 -11.32 -7.17
CA ARG A 150 6.70 -11.05 -7.92
C ARG A 150 6.40 -10.65 -9.37
N ALA A 151 5.43 -11.29 -10.02
CA ALA A 151 4.98 -10.91 -11.36
C ALA A 151 4.36 -9.49 -11.39
N LEU A 152 3.71 -9.08 -10.29
CA LEU A 152 3.22 -7.71 -10.08
C LEU A 152 4.34 -6.70 -9.70
N GLY A 153 5.59 -7.14 -9.64
CA GLY A 153 6.76 -6.30 -9.36
C GLY A 153 7.06 -6.09 -7.87
N TYR A 154 6.38 -6.78 -6.96
CA TYR A 154 6.71 -6.72 -5.54
C TYR A 154 7.98 -7.52 -5.21
N ARG A 155 8.61 -7.15 -4.10
CA ARG A 155 9.69 -7.89 -3.44
C ARG A 155 9.18 -8.38 -2.09
N PRO A 156 8.41 -9.49 -2.07
CA PRO A 156 7.92 -10.07 -0.83
C PRO A 156 9.09 -10.59 0.02
N GLY A 157 9.04 -10.34 1.33
CA GLY A 157 10.05 -10.81 2.28
C GLY A 157 9.64 -10.59 3.73
N PRO A 158 10.55 -10.86 4.69
CA PRO A 158 10.31 -10.58 6.09
C PRO A 158 10.05 -9.09 6.37
N VAL A 159 9.26 -8.80 7.39
CA VAL A 159 8.92 -7.43 7.81
C VAL A 159 10.15 -6.65 8.22
N GLY A 160 11.10 -7.26 8.95
CA GLY A 160 12.36 -6.64 9.33
C GLY A 160 13.23 -6.17 8.15
N GLU A 161 13.02 -6.70 6.95
CA GLU A 161 13.74 -6.31 5.73
C GLU A 161 13.04 -5.16 4.96
N LEU A 162 11.91 -4.64 5.45
CA LEU A 162 11.25 -3.50 4.82
C LEU A 162 12.11 -2.23 4.89
N PRO A 163 12.48 -1.62 3.75
CA PRO A 163 13.20 -0.34 3.76
C PRO A 163 12.36 0.74 4.46
N GLY A 164 12.97 1.54 5.31
CA GLY A 164 12.26 2.61 6.03
C GLY A 164 11.34 2.14 7.16
N LEU A 165 11.39 0.84 7.54
CA LEU A 165 10.73 0.33 8.73
C LEU A 165 11.18 1.13 9.95
N ARG A 166 10.22 1.62 10.73
CA ARG A 166 10.50 2.48 11.89
C ARG A 166 9.41 2.35 12.94
N ARG A 167 9.67 2.87 14.14
CA ARG A 167 8.62 3.08 15.14
C ARG A 167 7.56 4.06 14.62
N ALA A 168 6.30 3.71 14.86
CA ALA A 168 5.17 4.57 14.57
C ALA A 168 5.14 5.76 15.54
N ARG A 169 4.51 6.84 15.10
CA ARG A 169 4.37 8.11 15.81
C ARG A 169 2.92 8.59 15.72
N GLY A 170 2.51 9.53 16.57
CA GLY A 170 1.15 10.10 16.50
C GLY A 170 0.75 10.63 15.11
N ARG A 171 1.71 11.14 14.33
CA ARG A 171 1.51 11.55 12.93
C ARG A 171 0.98 10.41 12.05
N ASP A 172 1.38 9.17 12.28
CA ASP A 172 0.96 8.02 11.48
C ASP A 172 -0.52 7.70 11.70
N LEU A 173 -1.02 7.87 12.94
CA LEU A 173 -2.46 7.83 13.22
C LEU A 173 -3.19 8.98 12.51
N GLY A 174 -2.66 10.20 12.57
CA GLY A 174 -3.24 11.36 11.87
C GLY A 174 -3.36 11.13 10.36
N LEU A 175 -2.30 10.60 9.73
CA LEU A 175 -2.30 10.25 8.31
C LEU A 175 -3.31 9.14 7.99
N HIS A 176 -3.43 8.13 8.86
CA HIS A 176 -4.44 7.07 8.71
C HIS A 176 -5.86 7.62 8.78
N LEU A 177 -6.15 8.50 9.74
CA LEU A 177 -7.46 9.13 9.87
C LEU A 177 -7.78 10.01 8.67
N TYR A 178 -6.81 10.78 8.18
CA TYR A 178 -6.95 11.57 6.96
C TYR A 178 -7.32 10.68 5.76
N ARG A 179 -6.55 9.62 5.48
CA ARG A 179 -6.84 8.68 4.39
C ARG A 179 -8.24 8.09 4.51
N ARG A 180 -8.64 7.67 5.71
CA ARG A 180 -9.96 7.07 5.94
C ARG A 180 -11.12 8.05 5.78
N ALA A 181 -10.94 9.29 6.23
CA ALA A 181 -11.99 10.30 6.21
C ALA A 181 -12.12 11.00 4.85
N VAL A 182 -10.99 11.20 4.16
CA VAL A 182 -10.90 11.97 2.91
C VAL A 182 -10.78 11.02 1.73
N ASP A 183 -9.68 10.26 1.62
CA ASP A 183 -9.39 9.45 0.43
C ASP A 183 -10.41 8.32 0.23
N ASP A 184 -10.74 7.56 1.28
CA ASP A 184 -11.70 6.44 1.18
C ASP A 184 -13.14 6.91 0.98
N ARG A 185 -13.48 8.09 1.49
CA ARG A 185 -14.81 8.69 1.29
C ARG A 185 -14.91 9.25 -0.12
N PHE A 186 -13.88 9.94 -0.59
CA PHE A 186 -13.77 10.43 -1.96
C PHE A 186 -13.82 9.27 -2.96
N ALA A 187 -13.03 8.22 -2.74
CA ALA A 187 -13.02 7.04 -3.60
C ALA A 187 -14.39 6.36 -3.69
N ARG A 188 -15.12 6.25 -2.57
CA ARG A 188 -16.48 5.71 -2.57
C ARG A 188 -17.50 6.64 -3.24
N ALA A 189 -17.43 7.94 -2.97
CA ALA A 189 -18.33 8.92 -3.55
C ALA A 189 -18.17 9.02 -5.08
N HIS A 190 -16.94 8.93 -5.58
CA HIS A 190 -16.62 9.04 -7.00
C HIS A 190 -16.41 7.68 -7.69
N ARG A 191 -16.71 6.56 -7.01
CA ARG A 191 -16.52 5.18 -7.52
C ARG A 191 -15.14 4.98 -8.17
N VAL A 192 -14.10 5.45 -7.49
CA VAL A 192 -12.74 5.37 -7.99
C VAL A 192 -12.25 3.93 -7.95
N ARG A 193 -11.96 3.38 -9.12
CA ARG A 193 -11.32 2.07 -9.31
C ARG A 193 -9.81 2.23 -9.17
N ALA A 194 -9.23 1.52 -8.21
CA ALA A 194 -7.79 1.53 -7.99
C ALA A 194 -7.10 0.61 -9.02
N LEU A 195 -6.13 1.15 -9.77
CA LEU A 195 -5.30 0.39 -10.72
C LEU A 195 -3.89 0.17 -10.14
N THR A 196 -3.86 -0.08 -8.84
CA THR A 196 -2.63 -0.11 -8.04
C THR A 196 -2.25 -1.52 -7.61
N GLU A 197 -2.65 -2.52 -8.38
CA GLU A 197 -2.30 -3.92 -8.13
C GLU A 197 -0.79 -4.12 -8.23
N ARG A 198 -0.17 -3.59 -9.29
CA ARG A 198 1.29 -3.58 -9.47
C ARG A 198 1.99 -2.75 -8.40
N ALA A 199 3.21 -3.13 -8.05
CA ALA A 199 4.02 -2.42 -7.05
C ALA A 199 4.36 -0.98 -7.47
N ASP A 200 4.52 -0.73 -8.76
CA ASP A 200 4.75 0.60 -9.33
C ASP A 200 3.48 1.26 -9.89
N GLY A 201 2.30 0.67 -9.67
CA GLY A 201 1.02 1.24 -10.11
C GLY A 201 0.68 2.49 -9.29
N VAL A 202 0.52 3.63 -9.98
CA VAL A 202 0.27 4.95 -9.35
C VAL A 202 -1.04 5.60 -9.76
N LEU A 203 -1.79 5.02 -10.70
CA LEU A 203 -3.04 5.59 -11.17
C LEU A 203 -4.27 4.87 -10.60
N ARG A 204 -5.36 5.62 -10.58
CA ARG A 204 -6.72 5.18 -10.31
C ARG A 204 -7.61 5.87 -11.33
N VAL A 205 -8.76 5.29 -11.62
CA VAL A 205 -9.69 5.83 -12.63
C VAL A 205 -11.10 5.89 -12.06
N SER A 206 -11.86 6.92 -12.42
CA SER A 206 -13.30 6.99 -12.14
C SER A 206 -14.06 7.43 -13.37
N ARG A 207 -15.32 7.00 -13.47
CA ARG A 207 -16.24 7.51 -14.48
C ARG A 207 -16.88 8.80 -13.95
N GLN A 208 -16.71 9.90 -14.65
CA GLN A 208 -17.29 11.20 -14.31
C GLN A 208 -18.08 11.78 -15.48
N PRO A 209 -19.01 12.73 -15.25
CA PRO A 209 -19.56 13.54 -16.31
C PRO A 209 -18.46 14.32 -17.06
N ALA A 210 -18.60 14.43 -18.37
CA ALA A 210 -17.71 15.23 -19.19
C ALA A 210 -17.68 16.70 -18.73
N PRO A 211 -16.49 17.30 -18.54
CA PRO A 211 -16.37 18.73 -18.31
C PRO A 211 -16.99 19.51 -19.49
N PRO A 212 -17.90 20.48 -19.25
CA PRO A 212 -18.53 21.25 -20.32
C PRO A 212 -17.52 22.02 -21.18
N GLU A 213 -16.35 22.32 -20.61
CA GLU A 213 -15.26 23.03 -21.29
C GLU A 213 -14.61 22.24 -22.43
N LEU A 214 -14.92 20.95 -22.59
CA LEU A 214 -14.37 20.10 -23.65
C LEU A 214 -15.29 19.98 -24.86
N GLY A 215 -16.48 20.58 -24.84
CA GLY A 215 -17.42 20.57 -25.97
C GLY A 215 -18.03 19.21 -26.30
N TRP A 216 -17.87 18.21 -25.42
CA TRP A 216 -18.51 16.90 -25.59
C TRP A 216 -20.03 16.98 -25.37
N PRO A 217 -20.81 16.08 -25.98
CA PRO A 217 -22.27 16.06 -25.84
C PRO A 217 -22.72 16.05 -24.38
N THR A 218 -23.82 16.75 -24.09
CA THR A 218 -24.41 16.74 -22.75
C THR A 218 -24.76 15.31 -22.33
N GLY A 219 -24.31 14.91 -21.14
CA GLY A 219 -24.48 13.54 -20.64
C GLY A 219 -23.35 12.57 -21.01
N ALA A 220 -22.37 12.98 -21.83
CA ALA A 220 -21.18 12.19 -22.08
C ALA A 220 -20.40 11.92 -20.79
N ALA A 221 -19.82 10.73 -20.69
CA ALA A 221 -18.97 10.34 -19.56
C ALA A 221 -17.49 10.31 -19.97
N VAL A 222 -16.62 10.51 -19.00
CA VAL A 222 -15.17 10.50 -19.16
C VAL A 222 -14.52 9.62 -18.11
N ALA A 223 -13.35 9.09 -18.43
CA ALA A 223 -12.47 8.45 -17.46
C ALA A 223 -11.56 9.50 -16.84
N GLU A 224 -11.81 9.86 -15.59
CA GLU A 224 -10.94 10.78 -14.85
C GLU A 224 -9.78 10.02 -14.19
N LEU A 225 -8.55 10.47 -14.46
CA LEU A 225 -7.33 9.95 -13.86
C LEU A 225 -7.08 10.57 -12.50
N HIS A 226 -6.83 9.72 -11.52
CA HIS A 226 -6.47 10.08 -10.15
C HIS A 226 -5.13 9.48 -9.79
N VAL A 227 -4.31 10.22 -9.04
CA VAL A 227 -3.00 9.73 -8.59
C VAL A 227 -3.09 9.13 -7.20
N HIS A 228 -2.50 7.96 -7.00
CA HIS A 228 -2.26 7.38 -5.68
C HIS A 228 -1.12 8.13 -4.98
N SER A 229 -1.43 9.27 -4.34
CA SER A 229 -0.42 10.21 -3.82
C SER A 229 0.68 9.56 -2.97
N PRO A 230 0.40 8.67 -1.98
CA PRO A 230 1.47 8.01 -1.22
C PRO A 230 2.56 7.32 -2.07
N ARG A 231 2.17 6.65 -3.17
CA ARG A 231 3.09 5.90 -4.02
C ARG A 231 3.88 6.83 -4.92
N LEU A 232 3.21 7.79 -5.55
CA LEU A 232 3.89 8.75 -6.42
C LEU A 232 4.92 9.57 -5.62
N VAL A 233 4.57 10.03 -4.42
CA VAL A 233 5.50 10.77 -3.55
C VAL A 233 6.70 9.91 -3.15
N GLY A 234 6.47 8.65 -2.74
CA GLY A 234 7.55 7.73 -2.41
C GLY A 234 8.48 7.48 -3.60
N LEU A 235 7.93 7.23 -4.79
CA LEU A 235 8.73 7.02 -6.00
C LEU A 235 9.52 8.27 -6.39
N SER A 236 8.90 9.45 -6.36
CA SER A 236 9.54 10.72 -6.71
C SER A 236 10.67 11.09 -5.75
N ALA A 237 10.52 10.78 -4.46
CA ALA A 237 11.58 10.98 -3.47
C ALA A 237 12.84 10.15 -3.75
N ARG A 238 12.68 9.00 -4.42
CA ARG A 238 13.80 8.13 -4.80
C ARG A 238 14.38 8.50 -6.16
N SER A 239 13.52 8.72 -7.15
CA SER A 239 13.94 9.10 -8.50
C SER A 239 12.76 9.65 -9.30
N PRO A 240 12.82 10.90 -9.77
CA PRO A 240 11.83 11.48 -10.69
C PRO A 240 11.63 10.63 -11.95
N LEU A 241 12.71 10.05 -12.48
CA LEU A 241 12.65 9.20 -13.68
C LEU A 241 11.88 7.89 -13.41
N THR A 242 12.06 7.28 -12.23
CA THR A 242 11.29 6.10 -11.82
C THR A 242 9.81 6.43 -11.67
N ALA A 243 9.49 7.58 -11.05
CA ALA A 243 8.11 8.04 -10.92
C ALA A 243 7.46 8.29 -12.30
N TYR A 244 8.18 8.91 -13.23
CA TYR A 244 7.73 9.11 -14.61
C TYR A 244 7.47 7.79 -15.34
N ARG A 245 8.40 6.82 -15.26
CA ARG A 245 8.22 5.49 -15.87
C ARG A 245 7.04 4.73 -15.27
N ALA A 246 6.87 4.79 -13.95
CA ALA A 246 5.75 4.19 -13.24
C ALA A 246 4.41 4.80 -13.70
N PHE A 247 4.36 6.13 -13.82
CA PHE A 247 3.21 6.85 -14.36
C PHE A 247 2.88 6.42 -15.80
N ALA A 248 3.87 6.45 -16.71
CA ALA A 248 3.68 6.06 -18.10
C ALA A 248 3.20 4.61 -18.24
N ARG A 249 3.73 3.67 -17.45
CA ARG A 249 3.22 2.29 -17.43
C ARG A 249 1.80 2.20 -16.87
N SER A 250 1.46 3.00 -15.86
CA SER A 250 0.11 3.02 -15.29
C SER A 250 -0.94 3.50 -16.29
N LEU A 251 -0.57 4.30 -17.29
CA LEU A 251 -1.48 4.68 -18.40
C LEU A 251 -1.89 3.46 -19.25
N ARG A 252 -1.02 2.45 -19.38
CA ARG A 252 -1.38 1.19 -20.05
C ARG A 252 -2.36 0.37 -19.22
N ASP A 253 -2.21 0.40 -17.89
CA ASP A 253 -3.17 -0.25 -16.99
C ASP A 253 -4.56 0.43 -17.13
N VAL A 254 -4.60 1.76 -17.30
CA VAL A 254 -5.85 2.47 -17.64
C VAL A 254 -6.36 2.04 -19.01
N ALA A 255 -5.51 1.96 -20.04
CA ALA A 255 -5.93 1.56 -21.38
C ALA A 255 -6.55 0.16 -21.41
N ALA A 256 -5.98 -0.79 -20.67
CA ALA A 256 -6.57 -2.11 -20.47
C ALA A 256 -7.98 -2.02 -19.87
N VAL A 257 -8.17 -1.24 -18.81
CA VAL A 257 -9.49 -1.04 -18.19
C VAL A 257 -10.49 -0.41 -19.16
N LEU A 258 -10.08 0.61 -19.93
CA LEU A 258 -10.97 1.24 -20.91
C LEU A 258 -11.41 0.30 -22.04
N ARG A 259 -10.64 -0.77 -22.32
CA ARG A 259 -11.00 -1.80 -23.30
C ARG A 259 -11.87 -2.89 -22.69
N ASP A 260 -11.45 -3.40 -21.54
CA ASP A 260 -11.92 -4.69 -21.03
C ASP A 260 -13.07 -4.55 -20.03
N ASP A 261 -13.21 -3.38 -19.40
CA ASP A 261 -14.25 -3.13 -18.39
C ASP A 261 -15.50 -2.48 -19.01
N PRO A 262 -16.67 -3.14 -18.94
CA PRO A 262 -17.93 -2.59 -19.43
C PRO A 262 -18.26 -1.21 -18.83
N GLU A 263 -17.85 -0.91 -17.59
CA GLU A 263 -18.10 0.39 -16.95
C GLU A 263 -17.51 1.56 -17.74
N PHE A 264 -16.38 1.32 -18.43
CA PHE A 264 -15.59 2.34 -19.14
C PHE A 264 -15.67 2.22 -20.66
N SER A 265 -16.46 1.29 -21.19
CA SER A 265 -16.57 1.03 -22.63
C SER A 265 -17.07 2.25 -23.43
N GLU A 266 -17.97 3.04 -22.85
CA GLU A 266 -18.65 4.17 -23.51
C GLU A 266 -18.12 5.56 -23.11
N VAL A 267 -16.94 5.66 -22.51
CA VAL A 267 -16.38 6.99 -22.18
C VAL A 267 -15.92 7.72 -23.44
N ALA A 268 -16.19 9.03 -23.53
CA ALA A 268 -15.78 9.86 -24.65
C ALA A 268 -14.25 10.09 -24.68
N GLY A 269 -13.61 10.09 -23.51
CA GLY A 269 -12.19 10.32 -23.39
C GLY A 269 -11.66 10.16 -21.97
N VAL A 270 -10.37 10.42 -21.84
CA VAL A 270 -9.62 10.40 -20.60
C VAL A 270 -9.30 11.83 -20.20
N VAL A 271 -9.55 12.19 -18.94
CA VAL A 271 -9.29 13.52 -18.40
C VAL A 271 -8.48 13.44 -17.11
N ALA A 272 -7.74 14.50 -16.78
CA ALA A 272 -7.05 14.62 -15.51
C ALA A 272 -6.95 16.09 -15.11
N VAL A 273 -7.28 16.42 -13.86
CA VAL A 273 -6.91 17.71 -13.26
C VAL A 273 -5.55 17.56 -12.60
N THR A 274 -4.55 18.33 -13.05
CA THR A 274 -3.15 18.06 -12.69
C THR A 274 -2.31 19.33 -12.55
N LEU A 275 -1.29 19.25 -11.71
CA LEU A 275 -0.16 20.19 -11.67
C LEU A 275 1.04 19.70 -12.51
N PHE A 276 0.99 18.47 -13.02
CA PHE A 276 2.03 17.84 -13.83
C PHE A 276 1.63 17.81 -15.30
N HIS A 277 1.33 18.98 -15.85
CA HIS A 277 0.75 19.05 -17.18
C HIS A 277 1.78 18.80 -18.30
N GLU A 278 3.05 19.16 -18.10
CA GLU A 278 4.13 18.85 -19.06
C GLU A 278 4.35 17.32 -19.23
N PRO A 279 4.47 16.50 -18.15
CA PRO A 279 4.51 15.05 -18.30
C PRO A 279 3.31 14.47 -19.04
N LEU A 280 2.11 15.01 -18.82
CA LEU A 280 0.90 14.55 -19.52
C LEU A 280 0.90 14.97 -20.99
N ALA A 281 1.34 16.18 -21.31
CA ALA A 281 1.52 16.63 -22.69
C ALA A 281 2.52 15.75 -23.45
N ALA A 282 3.63 15.36 -22.81
CA ALA A 282 4.58 14.38 -23.38
C ALA A 282 3.96 13.00 -23.62
N GLN A 283 2.91 12.64 -22.87
CA GLN A 283 2.11 11.44 -23.07
C GLN A 283 0.95 11.63 -24.07
N GLY A 284 0.91 12.78 -24.76
CA GLY A 284 -0.03 13.10 -25.84
C GLY A 284 -1.31 13.80 -25.39
N PHE A 285 -1.45 14.17 -24.11
CA PHE A 285 -2.64 14.87 -23.64
C PHE A 285 -2.64 16.32 -24.12
N GLN A 286 -3.81 16.81 -24.50
CA GLN A 286 -4.05 18.23 -24.69
C GLN A 286 -4.27 18.88 -23.33
N THR A 287 -3.75 20.10 -23.13
CA THR A 287 -3.89 20.80 -21.85
C THR A 287 -4.62 22.12 -22.04
N GLN A 288 -5.61 22.39 -21.19
CA GLN A 288 -6.33 23.65 -21.16
C GLN A 288 -6.38 24.24 -19.75
N ARG A 289 -6.52 25.56 -19.68
CA ARG A 289 -6.69 26.26 -18.41
C ARG A 289 -8.06 25.93 -17.82
N LEU A 290 -8.09 25.76 -16.50
CA LEU A 290 -9.35 25.63 -15.77
C LEU A 290 -10.01 27.00 -15.56
N PRO A 291 -11.35 27.05 -15.41
CA PRO A 291 -12.03 28.25 -14.96
C PRO A 291 -11.43 28.76 -13.63
N PRO A 292 -11.30 30.09 -13.41
CA PRO A 292 -10.55 30.66 -12.28
C PRO A 292 -10.97 30.13 -10.90
N LEU A 293 -12.28 29.95 -10.68
CA LEU A 293 -12.81 29.43 -9.42
C LEU A 293 -12.41 27.96 -9.19
N ARG A 294 -12.52 27.12 -10.23
CA ARG A 294 -12.08 25.71 -10.18
C ARG A 294 -10.57 25.64 -9.96
N ALA A 295 -9.79 26.45 -10.66
CA ALA A 295 -8.34 26.51 -10.51
C ALA A 295 -7.92 26.85 -9.07
N ARG A 296 -8.58 27.82 -8.44
CA ARG A 296 -8.33 28.18 -7.02
C ARG A 296 -8.66 27.04 -6.07
N LEU A 297 -9.80 26.36 -6.27
CA LEU A 297 -10.27 25.28 -5.41
C LEU A 297 -9.35 24.06 -5.50
N TYR A 298 -9.01 23.62 -6.71
CA TYR A 298 -8.04 22.54 -6.94
C TYR A 298 -6.65 22.91 -6.44
N GLY A 299 -6.20 24.15 -6.67
CA GLY A 299 -4.92 24.64 -6.16
C GLY A 299 -4.82 24.59 -4.64
N LEU A 300 -5.91 24.91 -3.93
CA LEU A 300 -5.97 24.75 -2.47
C LEU A 300 -5.87 23.29 -2.04
N GLY A 301 -6.61 22.39 -2.73
CA GLY A 301 -6.55 20.95 -2.51
C GLY A 301 -5.14 20.39 -2.69
N PHE A 302 -4.45 20.74 -3.78
CA PHE A 302 -3.08 20.31 -4.02
C PHE A 302 -2.08 20.82 -2.97
N ARG A 303 -2.24 22.06 -2.48
CA ARG A 303 -1.42 22.59 -1.37
C ARG A 303 -1.63 21.81 -0.08
N LEU A 304 -2.87 21.44 0.24
CA LEU A 304 -3.17 20.60 1.41
C LEU A 304 -2.52 19.21 1.27
N MET A 305 -2.69 18.56 0.11
CA MET A 305 -2.09 17.25 -0.17
C MET A 305 -0.55 17.28 -0.04
N ARG A 306 0.09 18.33 -0.54
CA ARG A 306 1.54 18.55 -0.39
C ARG A 306 1.97 18.61 1.08
N ARG A 307 1.20 19.32 1.91
CA ARG A 307 1.48 19.42 3.36
C ARG A 307 1.31 18.07 4.07
N VAL A 308 0.29 17.30 3.71
CA VAL A 308 -0.01 16.00 4.33
C VAL A 308 1.05 14.95 3.94
N TYR A 309 1.34 14.84 2.64
CA TYR A 309 2.21 13.79 2.09
C TYR A 309 3.69 14.20 2.03
N GLY A 310 4.03 15.46 2.30
CA GLY A 310 5.40 15.91 2.46
C GLY A 310 6.21 15.99 1.17
N THR A 311 5.58 16.33 0.03
CA THR A 311 6.33 16.55 -1.22
C THR A 311 7.20 17.80 -1.07
N ALA A 312 8.49 17.59 -0.81
CA ALA A 312 9.48 18.65 -0.65
C ALA A 312 9.91 19.30 -1.98
N VAL A 313 9.56 18.69 -3.13
CA VAL A 313 9.86 19.26 -4.44
C VAL A 313 8.73 20.22 -4.85
N PRO A 314 9.00 21.52 -5.00
CA PRO A 314 8.04 22.43 -5.60
C PRO A 314 7.77 21.95 -7.02
N THR A 315 6.50 21.79 -7.39
CA THR A 315 6.16 21.81 -8.81
C THR A 315 6.57 23.17 -9.35
N SER A 316 7.25 23.21 -10.49
CA SER A 316 7.59 24.43 -11.24
C SER A 316 6.36 25.29 -11.59
N GLU A 317 5.17 24.74 -11.36
CA GLU A 317 3.91 25.30 -11.80
C GLU A 317 2.87 25.45 -10.67
N PRO A 318 2.31 26.66 -10.49
CA PRO A 318 1.35 26.94 -9.43
C PRO A 318 -0.11 26.66 -9.81
N GLU A 319 -0.44 26.60 -11.11
CA GLU A 319 -1.83 26.56 -11.58
C GLU A 319 -2.24 25.18 -12.10
N PRO A 320 -3.31 24.58 -11.55
CA PRO A 320 -3.83 23.32 -12.06
C PRO A 320 -4.46 23.51 -13.44
N ARG A 321 -4.19 22.54 -14.33
CA ARG A 321 -4.75 22.50 -15.68
C ARG A 321 -5.60 21.24 -15.87
N LEU A 322 -6.53 21.32 -16.82
CA LEU A 322 -7.24 20.15 -17.31
C LEU A 322 -6.44 19.55 -18.47
N ALA A 323 -5.99 18.32 -18.30
CA ALA A 323 -5.41 17.52 -19.37
C ALA A 323 -6.49 16.56 -19.89
N TRP A 324 -6.59 16.39 -21.21
CA TRP A 324 -7.57 15.49 -21.81
C TRP A 324 -7.06 14.82 -23.08
N MET A 325 -7.67 13.69 -23.43
CA MET A 325 -7.41 12.93 -24.65
C MET A 325 -8.66 12.16 -25.04
N GLU A 326 -9.01 12.11 -26.33
CA GLU A 326 -10.11 11.27 -26.80
C GLU A 326 -9.84 9.79 -26.57
N ARG A 327 -10.88 8.99 -26.35
CA ARG A 327 -10.74 7.56 -26.04
C ARG A 327 -9.96 6.82 -27.13
N ALA A 328 -10.30 7.05 -28.40
CA ALA A 328 -9.64 6.40 -29.53
C ALA A 328 -8.14 6.74 -29.58
N ALA A 329 -7.78 8.02 -29.42
CA ALA A 329 -6.39 8.46 -29.37
C ALA A 329 -5.63 7.87 -28.17
N PHE A 330 -6.28 7.79 -27.01
CA PHE A 330 -5.70 7.20 -25.81
C PHE A 330 -5.40 5.72 -25.99
N LEU A 331 -6.35 4.95 -26.53
CA LEU A 331 -6.16 3.53 -26.80
C LEU A 331 -5.12 3.27 -27.89
N ALA A 332 -5.07 4.09 -28.94
CA ALA A 332 -4.06 3.95 -29.98
C ALA A 332 -2.64 4.17 -29.46
N ARG A 333 -2.47 5.01 -28.42
CA ARG A 333 -1.15 5.35 -27.87
C ARG A 333 -0.72 4.45 -26.70
N HIS A 334 -1.66 4.03 -25.86
CA HIS A 334 -1.37 3.37 -24.58
C HIS A 334 -1.95 1.94 -24.46
N GLY A 335 -2.79 1.51 -25.42
CA GLY A 335 -3.45 0.20 -25.44
C GLY A 335 -2.63 -0.94 -26.04
#